data_AF-A0A956APZ6-F1
#
_entry.id   AF-A0A956APZ6-F1
#
_cell.length_a   1.000
_cell.length_b   1.000
_cell.length_c   1.000
_cell.angle_alpha   90.00
_cell.angle_beta   90.00
_cell.angle_gamma   90.00
#
_symmetry.space_group_name_H-M   'P 1'
#
loop_
_entity.id
_entity.type
_entity.pdbx_description
1 polymer ?
#
loop_
_entity_poly.entity_id
_entity_poly.type
_entity_poly.pdbx_seq_one_letter_code
_entity_poly.pdbx_strand_id
1 'polypeptide(L)'
;MNAKRAPRVLSVLPLAVTAVLGLSGCFRHAEVITTIGNPFVVGGVMPNTVQQLHASTENQRQIPPGSLTDEAILTRMDESAACFSVSLRAIDEGSGQTWTDLRNWNVSLLVDNVEMVDPAIELHPPEHNQYQGVSWQQVQVGQRTVCVDRNGVERAPNTITQANPCGRWETRPIMEGRWLPALVTVTTATGEVCFQNQGYLTASSAQVTLKMERARRRLDFTWEFR
;
A
#
# COMPACT_ATOMS: atom_id res chain seq x y z
N MET A 1 -21.32 -81.01 -20.93
CA MET A 1 -22.02 -80.61 -19.69
C MET A 1 -21.58 -79.21 -19.30
N ASN A 2 -22.55 -78.38 -18.96
CA ASN A 2 -22.47 -76.93 -18.74
C ASN A 2 -21.61 -76.51 -17.54
N ALA A 3 -20.88 -75.39 -17.67
CA ALA A 3 -20.69 -74.37 -16.62
C ALA A 3 -19.97 -73.14 -17.26
N LYS A 4 -20.73 -72.13 -17.68
CA LYS A 4 -21.04 -70.86 -16.97
C LYS A 4 -19.85 -69.88 -16.87
N ARG A 5 -19.97 -68.81 -17.65
CA ARG A 5 -19.22 -67.56 -17.62
C ARG A 5 -19.39 -66.83 -16.28
N ALA A 6 -18.35 -66.14 -15.84
CA ALA A 6 -18.41 -65.01 -14.91
C ALA A 6 -17.50 -63.89 -15.44
N PRO A 7 -17.98 -62.65 -15.63
CA PRO A 7 -17.12 -61.52 -15.98
C PRO A 7 -16.54 -60.89 -14.70
N ARG A 8 -15.22 -60.67 -14.67
CA ARG A 8 -14.56 -59.88 -13.64
C ARG A 8 -14.73 -58.39 -13.99
N VAL A 9 -15.38 -57.67 -13.10
CA VAL A 9 -15.51 -56.20 -13.10
C VAL A 9 -14.13 -55.60 -12.75
N LEU A 10 -13.57 -54.84 -13.69
CA LEU A 10 -12.39 -54.00 -13.44
C LEU A 10 -12.86 -52.71 -12.76
N SER A 11 -12.56 -52.57 -11.47
CA SER A 11 -12.77 -51.32 -10.72
C SER A 11 -11.58 -50.39 -10.98
N VAL A 12 -11.83 -49.28 -11.66
CA VAL A 12 -10.86 -48.20 -11.87
C VAL A 12 -11.08 -47.15 -10.78
N LEU A 13 -10.16 -47.07 -9.82
CA LEU A 13 -10.08 -45.97 -8.86
C LEU A 13 -9.55 -44.71 -9.56
N PRO A 14 -10.25 -43.56 -9.54
CA PRO A 14 -9.64 -42.30 -9.92
C PRO A 14 -8.84 -41.73 -8.73
N LEU A 15 -7.54 -41.52 -8.94
CA LEU A 15 -6.72 -40.68 -8.06
C LEU A 15 -7.24 -39.24 -8.15
N ALA A 16 -7.82 -38.74 -7.05
CA ALA A 16 -8.08 -37.32 -6.87
C ALA A 16 -6.76 -36.59 -6.60
N VAL A 17 -6.28 -35.83 -7.57
CA VAL A 17 -5.20 -34.86 -7.40
C VAL A 17 -5.81 -33.60 -6.76
N THR A 18 -5.64 -33.44 -5.46
CA THR A 18 -5.99 -32.20 -4.75
C THR A 18 -4.93 -31.15 -5.05
N ALA A 19 -5.24 -30.24 -5.98
CA ALA A 19 -4.42 -29.06 -6.24
C ALA A 19 -4.47 -28.13 -5.02
N VAL A 20 -3.34 -27.98 -4.34
CA VAL A 20 -3.13 -26.96 -3.31
C VAL A 20 -3.03 -25.62 -4.02
N LEU A 21 -4.11 -24.86 -4.03
CA LEU A 21 -4.11 -23.46 -4.44
C LEU A 21 -3.32 -22.67 -3.39
N GLY A 22 -2.07 -22.39 -3.71
CA GLY A 22 -1.28 -21.39 -3.01
C GLY A 22 -1.99 -20.05 -3.12
N LEU A 23 -2.45 -19.54 -1.97
CA LEU A 23 -2.87 -18.15 -1.79
C LEU A 23 -1.64 -17.24 -1.87
N SER A 24 -1.04 -17.12 -3.06
CA SER A 24 -0.25 -15.94 -3.40
C SER A 24 -1.27 -14.83 -3.68
N GLY A 25 -1.53 -14.01 -2.65
CA GLY A 25 -2.30 -12.79 -2.83
C GLY A 25 -1.62 -11.92 -3.88
N CYS A 26 -2.17 -11.92 -5.08
CA CYS A 26 -1.80 -10.96 -6.12
C CYS A 26 -2.25 -9.59 -5.63
N PHE A 27 -1.35 -8.81 -5.04
CA PHE A 27 -1.51 -7.37 -4.96
C PHE A 27 -1.46 -6.85 -6.40
N ARG A 28 -2.63 -6.75 -7.05
CA ARG A 28 -2.72 -6.09 -8.33
C ARG A 28 -2.47 -4.61 -8.08
N HIS A 29 -1.28 -4.15 -8.46
CA HIS A 29 -1.02 -2.73 -8.62
C HIS A 29 -2.03 -2.22 -9.65
N ALA A 30 -2.94 -1.35 -9.22
CA ALA A 30 -3.91 -0.74 -10.11
C ALA A 30 -3.23 0.50 -10.71
N GLU A 31 -2.74 0.36 -11.94
CA GLU A 31 -2.35 1.50 -12.76
C GLU A 31 -3.60 2.33 -13.05
N VAL A 32 -3.53 3.64 -12.79
CA VAL A 32 -4.64 4.56 -13.06
C VAL A 32 -4.27 5.36 -14.31
N ILE A 33 -5.10 5.21 -15.34
CA ILE A 33 -4.88 5.77 -16.67
C ILE A 33 -5.93 6.87 -16.92
N THR A 34 -5.48 8.04 -17.35
CA THR A 34 -6.34 9.07 -17.95
C THR A 34 -5.97 9.29 -19.41
N THR A 35 -6.96 9.63 -20.24
CA THR A 35 -6.75 9.87 -21.67
C THR A 35 -6.96 11.35 -21.99
N ILE A 36 -5.98 12.00 -22.60
CA ILE A 36 -6.02 13.41 -22.99
C ILE A 36 -5.46 13.63 -24.39
N GLY A 37 -5.70 14.81 -24.99
CA GLY A 37 -5.03 15.18 -26.23
C GLY A 37 -3.53 15.41 -26.00
N ASN A 38 -2.67 15.00 -26.95
CA ASN A 38 -1.22 15.23 -26.82
C ASN A 38 -0.93 16.74 -26.72
N PRO A 39 -0.31 17.24 -25.61
CA PRO A 39 0.01 18.66 -25.44
C PRO A 39 0.79 19.32 -26.57
N PHE A 40 1.66 18.61 -27.29
CA PHE A 40 2.39 19.14 -28.45
C PHE A 40 1.47 19.38 -29.66
N VAL A 41 0.38 18.61 -29.76
CA VAL A 41 -0.58 18.72 -30.86
C VAL A 41 -1.64 19.76 -30.54
N VAL A 42 -2.15 19.76 -29.31
CA VAL A 42 -3.24 20.65 -28.89
C VAL A 42 -2.78 22.01 -28.36
N GLY A 43 -1.46 22.20 -28.19
CA GLY A 43 -0.85 23.47 -27.80
C GLY A 43 -0.93 23.79 -26.29
N GLY A 44 -1.13 22.78 -25.45
CA GLY A 44 -1.23 22.95 -24.00
C GLY A 44 -1.75 21.71 -23.28
N VAL A 45 -1.75 21.74 -21.95
CA VAL A 45 -2.25 20.61 -21.15
C VAL A 45 -3.74 20.78 -20.85
N MET A 46 -4.53 19.75 -21.16
CA MET A 46 -5.96 19.67 -20.83
C MET A 46 -6.16 19.19 -19.38
N PRO A 47 -7.36 19.37 -18.77
CA PRO A 47 -7.67 18.79 -17.47
C PRO A 47 -7.45 17.27 -17.46
N ASN A 48 -6.64 16.77 -16.52
CA ASN A 48 -5.97 15.48 -16.65
C ASN A 48 -5.59 14.84 -15.31
N THR A 49 -6.36 15.11 -14.26
CA THR A 49 -6.10 14.58 -12.94
C THR A 49 -6.14 13.05 -12.92
N VAL A 50 -5.10 12.42 -12.35
CA VAL A 50 -5.01 10.97 -12.11
C VAL A 50 -5.02 10.73 -10.60
N GLN A 51 -5.93 9.88 -10.12
CA GLN A 51 -6.14 9.67 -8.68
C GLN A 51 -5.98 8.21 -8.29
N GLN A 52 -5.19 7.95 -7.24
CA GLN A 52 -5.04 6.63 -6.65
C GLN A 52 -5.71 6.58 -5.27
N LEU A 53 -6.77 5.77 -5.17
CA LEU A 53 -7.62 5.68 -4.00
C LEU A 53 -7.09 4.63 -3.01
N HIS A 54 -7.18 4.94 -1.72
CA HIS A 54 -6.81 4.03 -0.62
C HIS A 54 -8.03 3.62 0.21
N ALA A 55 -9.14 3.32 -0.46
CA ALA A 55 -10.45 3.09 0.16
C ALA A 55 -10.45 1.99 1.25
N SER A 56 -9.63 0.94 1.12
CA SER A 56 -9.53 -0.09 2.16
C SER A 56 -8.97 0.47 3.47
N THR A 57 -7.97 1.35 3.38
CA THR A 57 -7.35 1.98 4.55
C THR A 57 -8.30 3.00 5.15
N GLU A 58 -8.99 3.79 4.32
CA GLU A 58 -10.01 4.75 4.77
C GLU A 58 -11.13 4.06 5.53
N ASN A 59 -11.66 2.95 4.98
CA ASN A 59 -12.68 2.13 5.63
C ASN A 59 -12.17 1.51 6.94
N GLN A 60 -10.95 0.98 6.96
CA GLN A 60 -10.35 0.42 8.18
C GLN A 60 -10.23 1.48 9.29
N ARG A 61 -9.89 2.71 8.90
CA ARG A 61 -9.70 3.84 9.82
C ARG A 61 -10.96 4.63 10.10
N GLN A 62 -12.07 4.28 9.44
CA GLN A 62 -13.36 4.97 9.54
C GLN A 62 -13.25 6.47 9.29
N ILE A 63 -12.38 6.87 8.35
CA ILE A 63 -12.21 8.27 7.93
C ILE A 63 -12.98 8.52 6.63
N PRO A 64 -13.31 9.78 6.29
CA PRO A 64 -14.07 10.09 5.09
C PRO A 64 -13.40 9.55 3.81
N PRO A 65 -14.17 9.05 2.83
CA PRO A 65 -13.62 8.66 1.53
C PRO A 65 -12.88 9.81 0.85
N GLY A 66 -11.74 9.50 0.25
CA GLY A 66 -10.88 10.47 -0.44
C GLY A 66 -9.90 11.24 0.46
N SER A 67 -9.93 11.00 1.78
CA SER A 67 -8.96 11.59 2.72
C SER A 67 -7.53 11.14 2.43
N LEU A 68 -7.34 9.95 1.86
CA LEU A 68 -6.04 9.36 1.53
C LEU A 68 -5.77 9.25 0.03
N THR A 69 -6.54 9.92 -0.83
CA THR A 69 -6.30 9.90 -2.28
C THR A 69 -4.95 10.55 -2.61
N ASP A 70 -4.07 9.80 -3.28
CA ASP A 70 -2.92 10.38 -3.96
C ASP A 70 -3.35 10.87 -5.32
N GLU A 71 -2.76 11.97 -5.78
CA GLU A 71 -3.13 12.63 -7.02
C GLU A 71 -1.88 13.08 -7.77
N ALA A 72 -1.93 12.99 -9.10
CA ALA A 72 -0.98 13.66 -9.96
C ALA A 72 -1.69 14.36 -11.13
N ILE A 73 -1.18 15.53 -11.50
CA ILE A 73 -1.66 16.35 -12.61
C ILE A 73 -0.45 16.69 -13.47
N LEU A 74 -0.46 16.36 -14.76
CA LEU A 74 0.54 16.89 -15.68
C LEU A 74 0.23 18.38 -15.89
N THR A 75 1.14 19.26 -15.46
CA THR A 75 0.96 20.73 -15.47
C THR A 75 1.59 21.38 -16.70
N ARG A 76 2.65 20.76 -17.24
CA ARG A 76 3.37 21.26 -18.41
C ARG A 76 3.96 20.09 -19.18
N MET A 77 3.89 20.16 -20.51
CA MET A 77 4.62 19.24 -21.39
C MET A 77 4.95 19.97 -22.70
N ASP A 78 6.24 20.22 -22.92
CA ASP A 78 6.74 20.89 -24.11
C ASP A 78 8.17 20.45 -24.47
N GLU A 79 8.78 21.12 -25.45
CA GLU A 79 10.14 20.83 -25.92
C GLU A 79 11.22 20.97 -24.84
N SER A 80 10.95 21.69 -23.74
CA SER A 80 11.91 21.92 -22.67
C SER A 80 11.73 20.96 -21.50
N ALA A 81 10.49 20.64 -21.11
CA ALA A 81 10.24 19.83 -19.93
C ALA A 81 8.83 19.20 -19.90
N ALA A 82 8.69 18.16 -19.08
CA ALA A 82 7.42 17.71 -18.53
C ALA A 82 7.39 17.93 -17.02
N CYS A 83 6.36 18.61 -16.51
CA CYS A 83 6.17 18.87 -15.08
C CYS A 83 4.83 18.31 -14.59
N PHE A 84 4.85 17.84 -13.36
CA PHE A 84 3.73 17.21 -12.69
C PHE A 84 3.52 17.82 -11.31
N SER A 85 2.29 18.23 -11.01
CA SER A 85 1.88 18.52 -9.65
C SER A 85 1.45 17.21 -8.99
N VAL A 86 2.12 16.84 -7.90
CA VAL A 86 1.86 15.59 -7.17
C VAL A 86 1.38 15.93 -5.77
N SER A 87 0.29 15.31 -5.35
CA SER A 87 -0.23 15.35 -3.98
C SER A 87 -0.23 13.94 -3.40
N LEU A 88 0.59 13.72 -2.36
CA LEU A 88 0.62 12.46 -1.62
C LEU A 88 -0.05 12.64 -0.27
N ARG A 89 -0.88 11.66 0.11
CA ARG A 89 -1.58 11.67 1.40
C ARG A 89 -1.26 10.43 2.20
N ALA A 90 -1.04 10.62 3.50
CA ALA A 90 -0.77 9.52 4.41
C ALA A 90 -1.22 9.84 5.83
N ILE A 91 -1.59 8.81 6.57
CA ILE A 91 -1.85 8.93 8.01
C ILE A 91 -0.53 9.16 8.74
N ASP A 92 -0.51 10.16 9.62
CA ASP A 92 0.58 10.37 10.56
C ASP A 92 0.37 9.50 11.80
N GLU A 93 1.15 8.41 11.90
CA GLU A 93 1.13 7.50 13.04
C GLU A 93 2.24 7.80 14.07
N GLY A 94 2.83 9.00 14.04
CA GLY A 94 3.80 9.44 15.06
C GLY A 94 5.17 8.75 15.02
N SER A 95 5.46 7.95 13.98
CA SER A 95 6.73 7.24 13.79
C SER A 95 7.71 7.95 12.85
N GLY A 96 7.42 9.18 12.42
CA GLY A 96 8.32 9.98 11.58
C GLY A 96 8.56 9.44 10.16
N GLN A 97 7.88 8.37 9.75
CA GLN A 97 7.91 7.91 8.37
C GLN A 97 6.93 8.74 7.54
N THR A 98 7.38 9.92 7.11
CA THR A 98 6.59 10.79 6.23
C THR A 98 6.55 10.19 4.84
N TRP A 99 5.61 9.25 4.60
CA TRP A 99 5.28 8.69 3.27
C TRP A 99 4.97 9.79 2.22
N THR A 100 4.79 11.00 2.70
CA THR A 100 4.46 12.23 2.00
C THR A 100 5.69 13.02 1.50
N ASP A 101 6.91 12.78 2.00
CA ASP A 101 8.09 13.50 1.47
C ASP A 101 8.56 12.88 0.15
N LEU A 102 8.28 13.56 -0.98
CA LEU A 102 8.60 13.13 -2.35
C LEU A 102 10.10 12.89 -2.57
N ARG A 103 11.00 13.55 -1.82
CA ARG A 103 12.45 13.37 -1.97
C ARG A 103 12.93 11.99 -1.54
N ASN A 104 12.12 11.29 -0.74
CA ASN A 104 12.41 9.93 -0.28
C ASN A 104 11.85 8.85 -1.23
N TRP A 105 11.32 9.25 -2.38
CA TRP A 105 10.82 8.34 -3.42
C TRP A 105 11.84 8.25 -4.56
N ASN A 106 11.94 7.07 -5.15
CA ASN A 106 12.54 6.92 -6.47
C ASN A 106 11.49 7.36 -7.50
N VAL A 107 11.77 8.44 -8.22
CA VAL A 107 10.82 9.07 -9.13
C VAL A 107 11.40 9.04 -10.54
N SER A 108 10.67 8.44 -11.48
CA SER A 108 11.04 8.34 -12.89
C SER A 108 9.85 8.61 -13.79
N LEU A 109 10.12 9.00 -15.03
CA LEU A 109 9.12 9.22 -16.06
C LEU A 109 9.34 8.23 -17.19
N LEU A 110 8.38 7.34 -17.40
CA LEU A 110 8.37 6.47 -18.57
C LEU A 110 7.64 7.18 -19.71
N VAL A 111 8.33 7.40 -20.83
CA VAL A 111 7.76 7.97 -22.06
C VAL A 111 7.80 6.89 -23.13
N ASP A 112 6.64 6.35 -23.48
CA ASP A 112 6.48 5.15 -24.30
C ASP A 112 7.30 3.95 -23.76
N ASN A 113 8.61 3.86 -24.07
CA ASN A 113 9.55 2.84 -23.58
C ASN A 113 10.89 3.40 -23.07
N VAL A 114 11.05 4.73 -23.01
CA VAL A 114 12.26 5.37 -22.49
C VAL A 114 11.99 5.87 -21.09
N GLU A 115 12.82 5.44 -20.15
CA GLU A 115 12.75 5.89 -18.76
C GLU A 115 13.69 7.06 -18.52
N MET A 116 13.13 8.19 -18.13
CA MET A 116 13.84 9.39 -17.72
C MET A 116 13.94 9.39 -16.20
N VAL A 117 15.14 9.65 -15.70
CA VAL A 117 15.47 9.71 -14.27
C VAL A 117 15.97 11.12 -13.92
N ASP A 118 16.29 11.35 -12.65
CA ASP A 118 16.79 12.63 -12.12
C ASP A 118 15.84 13.83 -12.29
N PRO A 119 14.60 13.77 -11.74
CA PRO A 119 13.70 14.90 -11.76
C PRO A 119 14.21 16.05 -10.88
N ALA A 120 13.88 17.27 -11.30
CA ALA A 120 13.88 18.42 -10.40
C ALA A 120 12.60 18.37 -9.55
N ILE A 121 12.73 18.28 -8.23
CA ILE A 121 11.60 18.20 -7.30
C ILE A 121 11.57 19.47 -6.44
N GLU A 122 10.48 20.23 -6.54
CA GLU A 122 10.18 21.36 -5.66
C GLU A 122 9.05 20.97 -4.71
N LEU A 123 9.30 21.09 -3.40
CA LEU A 123 8.33 20.73 -2.38
C LEU A 123 7.61 21.95 -1.83
N HIS A 124 6.31 21.81 -1.61
CA HIS A 124 5.54 22.76 -0.82
C HIS A 124 5.44 22.31 0.64
N PRO A 125 5.19 23.25 1.57
CA PRO A 125 4.93 22.90 2.97
C PRO A 125 3.74 21.91 3.09
N PRO A 126 3.88 20.85 3.90
CA PRO A 126 2.79 19.90 4.07
C PRO A 126 1.63 20.52 4.85
N GLU A 127 0.43 20.05 4.54
CA GLU A 127 -0.80 20.38 5.26
C GLU A 127 -1.22 19.20 6.14
N HIS A 128 -1.85 19.49 7.27
CA HIS A 128 -2.33 18.47 8.20
C HIS A 128 -3.83 18.62 8.42
N ASN A 129 -4.58 17.59 8.04
CA ASN A 129 -6.01 17.51 8.23
C ASN A 129 -6.33 16.45 9.29
N GLN A 130 -7.27 16.76 10.18
CA GLN A 130 -7.69 15.84 11.23
C GLN A 130 -9.09 15.32 10.97
N TYR A 131 -9.25 14.02 11.10
CA TYR A 131 -10.54 13.34 10.92
C TYR A 131 -10.90 12.56 12.18
N GLN A 132 -12.19 12.53 12.47
CA GLN A 132 -12.73 11.56 13.43
C GLN A 132 -12.65 10.18 12.79
N GLY A 133 -11.98 9.24 13.44
CA GLY A 133 -11.82 7.87 12.95
C GLY A 133 -11.45 6.92 14.08
N VAL A 134 -10.74 5.85 13.73
CA VAL A 134 -10.22 4.88 14.70
C VAL A 134 -8.72 4.67 14.54
N SER A 135 -8.07 4.44 15.67
CA SER A 135 -6.65 4.07 15.71
C SER A 135 -6.45 2.79 16.52
N TRP A 136 -5.47 1.99 16.11
CA TRP A 136 -5.11 0.75 16.81
C TRP A 136 -4.36 1.09 18.09
N GLN A 137 -4.93 0.69 19.22
CA GLN A 137 -4.34 0.94 20.52
C GLN A 137 -4.27 -0.36 21.33
N GLN A 138 -3.19 -0.52 22.10
CA GLN A 138 -3.08 -1.58 23.10
C GLN A 138 -3.80 -1.12 24.37
N VAL A 139 -4.86 -1.81 24.76
CA VAL A 139 -5.59 -1.53 25.98
C VAL A 139 -5.49 -2.66 26.97
N GLN A 140 -5.42 -2.31 28.25
CA GLN A 140 -5.48 -3.29 29.33
C GLN A 140 -6.93 -3.77 29.49
N VAL A 141 -7.20 -5.02 29.19
CA VAL A 141 -8.54 -5.63 29.24
C VAL A 141 -8.77 -6.47 30.50
N GLY A 142 -7.72 -6.66 31.29
CA GLY A 142 -7.81 -7.40 32.53
C GLY A 142 -6.44 -7.56 33.17
N GLN A 143 -6.41 -8.46 34.13
CA GLN A 143 -5.21 -8.87 34.82
C GLN A 143 -5.15 -10.38 34.87
N ARG A 144 -3.95 -10.94 34.81
CA ARG A 144 -3.69 -12.36 35.02
C ARG A 144 -2.60 -12.55 36.06
N THR A 145 -2.77 -13.56 36.89
CA THR A 145 -1.73 -13.99 37.81
C THR A 145 -0.79 -14.93 37.07
N VAL A 146 0.49 -14.59 37.05
CA VAL A 146 1.54 -15.39 36.42
C VAL A 146 2.58 -15.79 37.46
N CYS A 147 3.18 -16.96 37.27
CA CYS A 147 4.35 -17.34 38.04
C CYS A 147 5.59 -16.74 37.38
N VAL A 148 6.45 -16.10 38.16
CA VAL A 148 7.73 -15.59 37.66
C VAL A 148 8.91 -16.25 38.36
N ASP A 149 10.05 -16.28 37.68
CA ASP A 149 11.32 -16.70 38.27
C ASP A 149 12.00 -15.57 39.08
N ARG A 150 13.22 -15.82 39.57
CA ARG A 150 14.00 -14.83 40.35
C ARG A 150 14.35 -13.57 39.55
N ASN A 151 14.39 -13.67 38.22
CA ASN A 151 14.70 -12.57 37.32
C ASN A 151 13.43 -11.83 36.84
N GLY A 152 12.24 -12.25 37.29
CA GLY A 152 10.97 -11.66 36.89
C GLY A 152 10.48 -12.12 35.52
N VAL A 153 11.05 -13.19 34.97
CA VAL A 153 10.60 -13.79 33.70
C VAL A 153 9.45 -14.75 33.98
N GLU A 154 8.40 -14.64 33.16
CA GLU A 154 7.23 -15.51 33.27
C GLU A 154 7.57 -16.97 32.98
N ARG A 155 7.12 -17.86 33.86
CA ARG A 155 7.25 -19.30 33.70
C ARG A 155 6.03 -19.87 32.99
N ALA A 156 6.27 -20.78 32.04
CA ALA A 156 5.18 -21.48 31.37
C ALA A 156 4.34 -22.31 32.37
N PRO A 157 3.00 -22.32 32.27
CA PRO A 157 2.11 -22.96 33.26
C PRO A 157 2.41 -24.44 33.49
N ASN A 158 2.81 -25.17 32.44
CA ASN A 158 3.15 -26.59 32.49
C ASN A 158 4.44 -26.91 33.27
N THR A 159 5.24 -25.90 33.64
CA THR A 159 6.47 -26.09 34.41
C THR A 159 6.25 -26.01 35.92
N ILE A 160 5.04 -25.65 36.37
CA ILE A 160 4.68 -25.47 37.77
C ILE A 160 4.07 -26.79 38.27
N THR A 161 4.77 -27.49 39.17
CA THR A 161 4.35 -28.79 39.69
C THR A 161 4.50 -28.83 41.20
N GLN A 162 4.00 -29.88 41.86
CA GLN A 162 4.17 -30.05 43.30
C GLN A 162 5.65 -30.16 43.73
N ALA A 163 6.50 -30.75 42.87
CA ALA A 163 7.95 -30.85 43.09
C ALA A 163 8.70 -29.54 42.75
N ASN A 164 8.08 -28.63 42.00
CA ASN A 164 8.65 -27.34 41.59
C ASN A 164 7.55 -26.26 41.67
N PRO A 165 7.17 -25.85 42.89
CA PRO A 165 6.12 -24.88 43.09
C PRO A 165 6.53 -23.51 42.57
N CYS A 166 5.54 -22.66 42.33
CA CYS A 166 5.81 -21.27 42.00
C CYS A 166 6.43 -20.54 43.19
N GLY A 167 7.58 -19.89 42.97
CA GLY A 167 8.26 -19.12 44.01
C GLY A 167 7.68 -17.72 44.23
N ARG A 168 7.15 -17.09 43.19
CA ARG A 168 6.52 -15.76 43.26
C ARG A 168 5.41 -15.63 42.23
N TRP A 169 4.22 -15.28 42.71
CA TRP A 169 3.08 -14.95 41.87
C TRP A 169 3.02 -13.44 41.67
N GLU A 170 2.82 -13.00 40.44
CA GLU A 170 2.67 -11.59 40.09
C GLU A 170 1.42 -11.37 39.25
N THR A 171 0.78 -10.22 39.49
CA THR A 171 -0.33 -9.76 38.66
C THR A 171 0.22 -8.96 37.50
N ARG A 172 -0.03 -9.43 36.27
CA ARG A 172 0.37 -8.76 35.04
C ARG A 172 -0.87 -8.32 34.25
N PRO A 173 -0.82 -7.16 33.57
CA PRO A 173 -1.93 -6.74 32.73
C PRO A 173 -2.08 -7.70 31.54
N ILE A 174 -3.33 -7.97 31.16
CA ILE A 174 -3.64 -8.54 29.85
C ILE A 174 -3.85 -7.37 28.91
N MET A 175 -2.99 -7.27 27.90
CA MET A 175 -3.11 -6.29 26.84
C MET A 175 -3.84 -6.91 25.65
N GLU A 176 -4.79 -6.18 25.10
CA GLU A 176 -5.49 -6.55 23.87
C GLU A 176 -5.43 -5.35 22.91
N GLY A 177 -5.18 -5.62 21.63
CA GLY A 177 -5.25 -4.59 20.62
C GLY A 177 -6.70 -4.33 20.20
N ARG A 178 -7.13 -3.07 20.25
CA ARG A 178 -8.47 -2.67 19.84
C ARG A 178 -8.42 -1.43 18.96
N TRP A 179 -9.35 -1.36 18.00
CA TRP A 179 -9.64 -0.13 17.28
C TRP A 179 -10.52 0.75 18.16
N LEU A 180 -9.99 1.89 18.58
CA LEU A 180 -10.71 2.84 19.42
C LEU A 180 -10.89 4.17 18.70
N PRO A 181 -11.98 4.91 18.98
CA PRO A 181 -12.17 6.25 18.47
C PRO A 181 -10.95 7.14 18.77
N ALA A 182 -10.43 7.78 17.74
CA ALA A 182 -9.27 8.65 17.83
C ALA A 182 -9.31 9.71 16.73
N LEU A 183 -8.61 10.83 16.96
CA LEU A 183 -8.29 11.77 15.89
C LEU A 183 -7.18 11.18 15.02
N VAL A 184 -7.49 11.00 13.74
CA VAL A 184 -6.53 10.54 12.73
C VAL A 184 -6.01 11.78 12.01
N THR A 185 -4.71 12.04 12.12
CA THR A 185 -4.06 13.12 11.37
C THR A 185 -3.63 12.57 10.02
N VAL A 186 -4.05 13.21 8.95
CA VAL A 186 -3.61 12.95 7.58
C VAL A 186 -2.72 14.10 7.15
N THR A 187 -1.52 13.77 6.73
CA THR A 187 -0.59 14.72 6.13
C THR A 187 -0.74 14.68 4.63
N THR A 188 -0.95 15.84 4.03
CA THR A 188 -0.93 16.05 2.58
C THR A 188 0.38 16.77 2.25
N ALA A 189 1.23 16.16 1.45
CA ALA A 189 2.37 16.85 0.86
C ALA A 189 2.12 17.06 -0.62
N THR A 190 2.45 18.26 -1.09
CA THR A 190 2.38 18.61 -2.49
C THR A 190 3.76 19.02 -2.99
N GLY A 191 4.01 18.78 -4.28
CA GLY A 191 5.24 19.21 -4.91
C GLY A 191 5.15 19.16 -6.43
N GLU A 192 6.02 19.90 -7.08
CA GLU A 192 6.21 19.87 -8.52
C GLU A 192 7.40 18.96 -8.84
N VAL A 193 7.18 18.05 -9.77
CA VAL A 193 8.19 17.11 -10.28
C VAL A 193 8.39 17.42 -11.76
N CYS A 194 9.59 17.89 -12.14
CA CYS A 194 9.89 18.26 -13.51
C CYS A 194 11.04 17.43 -14.08
N PHE A 195 10.87 16.97 -15.32
CA PHE A 195 11.90 16.28 -16.10
C PHE A 195 12.28 17.13 -17.30
N GLN A 196 13.58 17.31 -17.51
CA GLN A 196 14.09 17.99 -18.71
C GLN A 196 13.81 17.14 -19.94
N ASN A 197 13.13 17.71 -20.94
CA ASN A 197 12.84 17.00 -22.17
C ASN A 197 14.11 16.93 -23.03
N GLN A 198 14.74 15.75 -23.07
CA GLN A 198 15.94 15.49 -23.88
C GLN A 198 15.59 15.03 -25.32
N GLY A 199 14.44 15.47 -25.82
CA GLY A 199 13.88 15.07 -27.13
C GLY A 199 13.06 13.78 -27.10
N TYR A 200 12.78 13.23 -25.92
CA TYR A 200 11.96 12.01 -25.78
C TYR A 200 10.46 12.28 -25.87
N LEU A 201 10.02 13.45 -25.43
CA LEU A 201 8.62 13.87 -25.50
C LEU A 201 8.38 14.64 -26.80
N THR A 202 7.45 14.16 -27.61
CA THR A 202 7.11 14.76 -28.90
C THR A 202 5.62 14.67 -29.21
N ALA A 203 5.19 15.24 -30.33
CA ALA A 203 3.84 15.08 -30.87
C ALA A 203 3.46 13.63 -31.22
N SER A 204 4.43 12.72 -31.34
CA SER A 204 4.17 11.30 -31.59
C SER A 204 4.18 10.44 -30.33
N SER A 205 4.53 11.01 -29.16
CA SER A 205 4.44 10.28 -27.90
C SER A 205 3.01 9.84 -27.66
N ALA A 206 2.81 8.57 -27.32
CA ALA A 206 1.49 7.97 -27.13
C ALA A 206 1.12 7.90 -25.65
N GLN A 207 2.10 7.82 -24.77
CA GLN A 207 1.86 7.71 -23.33
C GLN A 207 3.01 8.27 -22.52
N VAL A 208 2.68 8.82 -21.35
CA VAL A 208 3.64 9.07 -20.28
C VAL A 208 3.14 8.47 -18.96
N THR A 209 4.04 7.89 -18.19
CA THR A 209 3.75 7.35 -16.87
C THR A 209 4.75 7.90 -15.86
N LEU A 210 4.27 8.68 -14.90
CA LEU A 210 5.04 9.09 -13.74
C LEU A 210 5.07 7.93 -12.75
N LYS A 211 6.25 7.35 -12.54
CA LYS A 211 6.48 6.25 -11.61
C LYS A 211 7.10 6.77 -10.34
N MET A 212 6.56 6.32 -9.22
CA MET A 212 7.05 6.68 -7.90
C MET A 212 7.12 5.43 -7.03
N GLU A 213 8.32 5.07 -6.60
CA GLU A 213 8.57 3.88 -5.80
C GLU A 213 9.27 4.21 -4.48
N ARG A 214 8.74 3.67 -3.37
CA ARG A 214 9.37 3.74 -2.05
C ARG A 214 9.09 2.48 -1.24
N ALA A 215 10.15 1.77 -0.89
CA ALA A 215 10.07 0.51 -0.16
C ALA A 215 9.13 -0.51 -0.86
N ARG A 216 7.93 -0.73 -0.30
CA ARG A 216 6.90 -1.63 -0.88
C ARG A 216 5.74 -0.88 -1.54
N ARG A 217 5.73 0.46 -1.48
CA ARG A 217 4.70 1.29 -2.09
C ARG A 217 5.17 1.72 -3.47
N ARG A 218 4.31 1.54 -4.46
CA ARG A 218 4.49 1.98 -5.84
C ARG A 218 3.23 2.73 -6.26
N LEU A 219 3.42 3.87 -6.92
CA LEU A 219 2.39 4.71 -7.51
C LEU A 219 2.76 4.95 -8.96
N ASP A 220 1.88 4.57 -9.89
CA ASP A 220 2.06 4.79 -11.32
C ASP A 220 0.88 5.66 -11.80
N PHE A 221 1.18 6.89 -12.20
CA PHE A 221 0.20 7.83 -12.75
C PHE A 221 0.39 7.91 -14.27
N THR A 222 -0.61 7.48 -15.03
CA THR A 222 -0.48 7.33 -16.48
C THR A 222 -1.40 8.30 -17.24
N TRP A 223 -0.82 8.98 -18.23
CA TRP A 223 -1.52 9.77 -19.24
C TRP A 223 -1.34 9.13 -20.62
N GLU A 224 -2.42 8.63 -21.20
CA GLU A 224 -2.48 8.23 -22.60
C GLU A 224 -2.87 9.42 -23.49
N PHE A 225 -2.18 9.56 -24.62
CA PHE A 225 -2.42 10.61 -25.61
C PHE A 225 -3.21 10.09 -26.80
N ARG A 226 -4.26 10.82 -27.21
CA ARG A 226 -5.09 10.51 -28.40
C ARG A 226 -5.35 11.72 -29.28
#